data_AF-A0A1G7G8E7-F1
#
_entry.id   AF-A0A1G7G8E7-F1
#
_cell.length_a   1.000
_cell.length_b   1.000
_cell.length_c   1.000
_cell.angle_alpha   90.00
_cell.angle_beta   90.00
_cell.angle_gamma   90.00
#
_symmetry.space_group_name_H-M   'P 1'
#
loop_
_entity.id
_entity.type
_entity.pdbx_description
1 polymer ?
#
loop_
_entity_poly.entity_id
_entity_poly.type
_entity_poly.pdbx_seq_one_letter_code
_entity_poly.pdbx_strand_id
1 'polypeptide(L)'
;MKITKTTNPIHFEDLEPLRFEDLAFNLLYRQSKWHSINHLGRSGSDGGIDIEGTEIDSKTELKSWIVQCKRYKSFSPGEAETIIKELKIKYPANNNFLLIISCPLSKTGHDRLKELRKNLGIEELQIWTNSNLEAELYHNHPDLLNIYFGISIGTSFNLRVELIEKRKEFRNDLKKALLKKFDPSKPLIGSHRFHDKKLIVRSVMDDDHETYQDNFGWYSYFGVQPHYIGDFGITVNLEFDYGYLDENQKFVKSSAVEGEEKRTILKRGHLPYENILTYDLENGECRPMFYCIYKGEKGPFDKIEWELE
;
A
#
# COMPACT_ATOMS: atom_id res chain seq x y z
N MET A 1 -17.75 -26.53 -1.41
CA MET A 1 -18.69 -25.54 -1.97
C MET A 1 -17.85 -24.52 -2.74
N LYS A 2 -18.08 -24.37 -4.05
CA LYS A 2 -17.16 -23.69 -4.98
C LYS A 2 -17.45 -22.19 -4.96
N ILE A 3 -16.54 -21.39 -4.43
CA ILE A 3 -16.65 -19.93 -4.46
C ILE A 3 -16.22 -19.47 -5.86
N THR A 4 -17.18 -19.26 -6.76
CA THR A 4 -17.00 -18.45 -7.96
C THR A 4 -17.55 -17.06 -7.67
N LYS A 5 -16.75 -16.23 -7.01
CA LYS A 5 -16.87 -14.77 -7.19
C LYS A 5 -16.10 -14.48 -8.48
N THR A 6 -16.80 -14.48 -9.60
CA THR A 6 -16.23 -13.92 -10.83
C THR A 6 -16.24 -12.41 -10.64
N THR A 7 -15.08 -11.76 -10.68
CA THR A 7 -15.05 -10.33 -10.95
C THR A 7 -15.76 -10.17 -12.30
N ASN A 8 -16.88 -9.44 -12.34
CA ASN A 8 -17.60 -9.23 -13.59
C ASN A 8 -16.64 -8.57 -14.59
N PRO A 9 -16.58 -9.05 -15.84
CA PRO A 9 -15.79 -8.41 -16.89
C PRO A 9 -16.15 -6.93 -17.01
N ILE A 10 -15.17 -6.09 -17.34
CA ILE A 10 -15.43 -4.66 -17.54
C ILE A 10 -16.15 -4.47 -18.87
N HIS A 11 -17.34 -3.87 -18.82
CA HIS A 11 -18.13 -3.49 -19.98
C HIS A 11 -17.66 -2.14 -20.54
N PHE A 12 -16.54 -2.15 -21.26
CA PHE A 12 -15.97 -0.94 -21.89
C PHE A 12 -16.92 -0.28 -22.90
N GLU A 13 -17.88 -1.04 -23.44
CA GLU A 13 -18.95 -0.56 -24.31
C GLU A 13 -20.01 0.31 -23.61
N ASP A 14 -19.98 0.38 -22.28
CA ASP A 14 -20.85 1.28 -21.52
C ASP A 14 -20.27 2.69 -21.41
N LEU A 15 -18.96 2.85 -21.63
CA LEU A 15 -18.32 4.16 -21.71
C LEU A 15 -18.70 4.86 -23.02
N GLU A 16 -19.00 6.15 -22.94
CA GLU A 16 -19.07 6.99 -24.15
C GLU A 16 -17.74 6.96 -24.92
N PRO A 17 -17.74 7.09 -26.27
CA PRO A 17 -16.52 7.01 -27.07
C PRO A 17 -15.38 7.91 -26.58
N LEU A 18 -15.68 9.20 -26.31
CA LEU A 18 -14.69 10.15 -25.79
C LEU A 18 -14.20 9.78 -24.38
N ARG A 19 -15.04 9.13 -23.57
CA ARG A 19 -14.65 8.66 -22.23
C ARG A 19 -13.73 7.45 -22.32
N PHE A 20 -13.90 6.59 -23.32
CA PHE A 20 -12.97 5.49 -23.60
C PHE A 20 -11.60 6.02 -24.07
N GLU A 21 -11.58 7.05 -24.90
CA GLU A 21 -10.34 7.74 -25.30
C GLU A 21 -9.65 8.41 -24.10
N ASP A 22 -10.42 9.12 -23.24
CA ASP A 22 -9.89 9.70 -22.00
C ASP A 22 -9.26 8.61 -21.09
N LEU A 23 -9.91 7.44 -20.99
CA LEU A 23 -9.40 6.31 -20.21
C LEU A 23 -8.08 5.78 -20.77
N ALA A 24 -8.03 5.55 -22.09
CA ALA A 24 -6.83 5.08 -22.77
C ALA A 24 -5.66 6.06 -22.62
N PHE A 25 -5.93 7.37 -22.76
CA PHE A 25 -4.94 8.42 -22.50
C PHE A 25 -4.43 8.38 -21.07
N ASN A 26 -5.32 8.29 -20.08
CA ASN A 26 -4.93 8.25 -18.67
C ASN A 26 -4.11 7.01 -18.31
N LEU A 27 -4.37 5.86 -18.93
CA LEU A 27 -3.54 4.67 -18.79
C LEU A 27 -2.15 4.90 -19.37
N LEU A 28 -2.07 5.35 -20.62
CA LEU A 28 -0.78 5.57 -21.30
C LEU A 28 0.07 6.63 -20.61
N TYR A 29 -0.54 7.73 -20.18
CA TYR A 29 0.13 8.80 -19.46
C TYR A 29 0.85 8.31 -18.20
N ARG A 30 0.34 7.25 -17.56
CA ARG A 30 0.90 6.68 -16.33
C ARG A 30 1.87 5.53 -16.56
N GLN A 31 1.76 4.84 -17.69
CA GLN A 31 2.55 3.64 -17.98
C GLN A 31 3.99 3.95 -18.40
N SER A 32 4.21 5.07 -19.08
CA SER A 32 5.50 5.42 -19.68
C SER A 32 5.96 6.81 -19.25
N LYS A 33 7.28 7.05 -19.38
CA LYS A 33 7.84 8.41 -19.23
C LYS A 33 7.77 9.11 -20.57
N TRP A 34 6.94 10.13 -20.67
CA TRP A 34 6.74 10.88 -21.90
C TRP A 34 7.61 12.14 -21.92
N HIS A 35 8.30 12.38 -23.03
CA HIS A 35 8.85 13.70 -23.35
C HIS A 35 7.71 14.66 -23.72
N SER A 36 6.74 14.17 -24.51
CA SER A 36 5.50 14.85 -24.87
C SER A 36 4.42 13.82 -25.13
N ILE A 37 3.18 14.12 -24.76
CA ILE A 37 2.01 13.29 -25.08
C ILE A 37 0.79 14.19 -25.24
N ASN A 38 0.07 14.03 -26.34
CA ASN A 38 -1.04 14.88 -26.75
C ASN A 38 -2.29 14.03 -26.96
N HIS A 39 -3.38 14.41 -26.28
CA HIS A 39 -4.70 13.82 -26.49
C HIS A 39 -5.42 14.58 -27.61
N LEU A 40 -5.42 14.02 -28.81
CA LEU A 40 -5.95 14.68 -30.00
C LEU A 40 -7.45 14.42 -30.20
N GLY A 41 -7.95 13.23 -29.86
CA GLY A 41 -9.31 12.76 -30.19
C GLY A 41 -10.48 13.66 -29.76
N ARG A 42 -10.30 14.55 -28.78
CA ARG A 42 -11.33 15.54 -28.39
C ARG A 42 -11.54 16.67 -29.41
N SER A 43 -10.63 16.87 -30.35
CA SER A 43 -10.64 18.03 -31.25
C SER A 43 -11.52 17.81 -32.49
N GLY A 44 -12.00 16.58 -32.72
CA GLY A 44 -12.98 16.23 -33.76
C GLY A 44 -12.46 16.34 -35.20
N SER A 45 -11.18 16.68 -35.38
CA SER A 45 -10.51 16.96 -36.65
C SER A 45 -9.34 15.99 -36.90
N ASP A 46 -9.26 14.93 -36.12
CA ASP A 46 -8.01 14.22 -35.90
C ASP A 46 -8.03 13.01 -36.80
N GLY A 47 -7.60 13.18 -38.05
CA GLY A 47 -7.79 12.20 -39.15
C GLY A 47 -7.28 10.79 -38.86
N GLY A 48 -8.01 10.04 -38.04
CA GLY A 48 -7.65 8.74 -37.50
C GLY A 48 -6.49 8.72 -36.51
N ILE A 49 -6.32 9.69 -35.60
CA ILE A 49 -5.44 9.52 -34.42
C ILE A 49 -6.16 10.05 -33.19
N ASP A 50 -6.07 9.30 -32.09
CA ASP A 50 -6.61 9.77 -30.81
C ASP A 50 -5.50 10.29 -29.89
N ILE A 51 -4.30 9.69 -29.90
CA ILE A 51 -3.16 10.11 -29.06
C ILE A 51 -1.86 10.06 -29.86
N GLU A 52 -1.02 11.08 -29.70
CA GLU A 52 0.35 11.12 -30.21
C GLU A 52 1.31 11.35 -29.05
N GLY A 53 2.43 10.64 -29.00
CA GLY A 53 3.40 10.81 -27.93
C GLY A 53 4.83 10.50 -28.33
N THR A 54 5.77 11.05 -27.57
CA THR A 54 7.20 10.74 -27.65
C THR A 54 7.63 10.20 -26.31
N GLU A 55 7.88 8.90 -26.25
CA GLU A 55 8.33 8.18 -25.06
C GLU A 55 9.85 8.32 -24.88
N ILE A 56 10.29 8.42 -23.63
CA ILE A 56 11.70 8.39 -23.22
C ILE A 56 12.03 6.94 -22.82
N ASP A 57 12.63 6.18 -23.75
CA ASP A 57 13.00 4.78 -23.52
C ASP A 57 14.26 4.67 -22.64
N SER A 58 15.25 5.53 -22.90
CA SER A 58 16.46 5.70 -22.10
C SER A 58 16.85 7.17 -22.03
N LYS A 59 17.93 7.52 -21.30
CA LYS A 59 18.35 8.95 -21.16
C LYS A 59 18.58 9.67 -22.50
N THR A 60 18.74 8.93 -23.60
CA THR A 60 19.09 9.48 -24.92
C THR A 60 18.18 9.04 -26.07
N GLU A 61 17.31 8.04 -25.86
CA GLU A 61 16.47 7.49 -26.95
C GLU A 61 15.01 7.92 -26.80
N LEU A 62 14.49 8.52 -27.88
CA LEU A 62 13.11 8.97 -27.99
C LEU A 62 12.36 8.09 -28.99
N LYS A 63 11.24 7.51 -28.57
CA LYS A 63 10.36 6.70 -29.42
C LYS A 63 9.07 7.45 -29.70
N SER A 64 8.75 7.65 -30.98
CA SER A 64 7.49 8.30 -31.39
C SER A 64 6.39 7.26 -31.50
N TRP A 65 5.25 7.52 -30.88
CA TRP A 65 4.10 6.65 -30.79
C TRP A 65 2.86 7.32 -31.37
N ILE A 66 2.20 6.59 -32.26
CA ILE A 66 0.90 6.93 -32.83
C ILE A 66 -0.14 5.95 -32.27
N VAL A 67 -1.17 6.46 -31.61
CA VAL A 67 -2.17 5.65 -30.94
C VAL A 67 -3.55 5.90 -31.51
N GLN A 68 -4.25 4.82 -31.81
CA GLN A 68 -5.67 4.83 -32.11
C GLN A 68 -6.41 3.97 -31.09
N CYS A 69 -7.49 4.52 -30.55
CA CYS A 69 -8.46 3.86 -29.72
C CYS A 69 -9.69 3.51 -30.58
N LYS A 70 -10.23 2.31 -30.43
CA LYS A 70 -11.51 1.91 -31.06
C LYS A 70 -12.39 1.19 -30.05
N ARG A 71 -13.52 1.84 -29.74
CA ARG A 71 -14.55 1.29 -28.86
C ARG A 71 -15.59 0.50 -29.66
N TYR A 72 -15.32 -0.78 -29.92
CA TYR A 72 -16.20 -1.68 -30.66
C TYR A 72 -16.64 -2.88 -29.83
N LYS A 73 -17.80 -3.46 -30.16
CA LYS A 73 -18.29 -4.72 -29.57
C LYS A 73 -17.58 -5.95 -30.13
N SER A 74 -17.21 -5.89 -31.40
CA SER A 74 -16.48 -6.92 -32.12
C SER A 74 -15.50 -6.26 -33.07
N PHE A 75 -14.34 -6.87 -33.27
CA PHE A 75 -13.31 -6.32 -34.13
C PHE A 75 -12.62 -7.43 -34.92
N SER A 76 -12.61 -7.29 -36.24
CA SER A 76 -12.06 -8.30 -37.14
C SER A 76 -10.56 -8.07 -37.40
N PRO A 77 -9.82 -9.14 -37.75
CA PRO A 77 -8.43 -9.02 -38.19
C PRO A 77 -8.23 -8.07 -39.37
N GLY A 78 -9.17 -8.04 -40.32
CA GLY A 78 -9.08 -7.19 -41.51
C GLY A 78 -9.22 -5.70 -41.20
N GLU A 79 -10.09 -5.34 -40.25
CA GLU A 79 -10.21 -3.96 -39.78
C GLU A 79 -8.94 -3.49 -39.08
N ALA A 80 -8.36 -4.35 -38.23
CA ALA A 80 -7.09 -4.06 -37.56
C ALA A 80 -5.97 -3.77 -38.56
N GLU A 81 -5.81 -4.62 -39.59
CA GLU A 81 -4.82 -4.40 -40.63
C GLU A 81 -5.06 -3.10 -41.42
N THR A 82 -6.32 -2.81 -41.74
CA THR A 82 -6.70 -1.62 -42.52
C THR A 82 -6.32 -0.35 -41.77
N ILE A 83 -6.65 -0.28 -40.48
CA ILE A 83 -6.29 0.86 -39.62
C ILE A 83 -4.77 1.07 -39.58
N ILE A 84 -3.99 0.00 -39.36
CA ILE A 84 -2.53 0.13 -39.30
C ILE A 84 -1.93 0.54 -40.65
N LYS A 85 -2.46 0.04 -41.77
CA LYS A 85 -2.03 0.46 -43.12
C LYS A 85 -2.33 1.94 -43.37
N GLU A 86 -3.53 2.39 -43.03
CA GLU A 86 -3.93 3.81 -43.15
C GLU A 86 -3.05 4.72 -42.29
N LEU A 87 -2.81 4.33 -41.03
CA LEU A 87 -1.91 5.04 -40.12
C LEU A 87 -0.49 5.12 -40.68
N LYS A 88 0.06 4.03 -41.22
CA LYS A 88 1.41 4.03 -41.79
C LYS A 88 1.51 4.89 -43.06
N ILE A 89 0.47 4.92 -43.89
CA ILE A 89 0.41 5.80 -45.07
C ILE A 89 0.40 7.26 -44.64
N LYS A 90 -0.40 7.60 -43.62
CA LYS A 90 -0.54 8.97 -43.14
C LYS A 90 0.68 9.46 -42.35
N TYR A 91 1.34 8.57 -41.62
CA TYR A 91 2.51 8.84 -40.81
C TYR A 91 3.69 7.96 -41.26
N PRO A 92 4.32 8.30 -42.41
CA PRO A 92 5.33 7.47 -43.05
C PRO A 92 6.66 7.43 -42.29
N ALA A 93 6.89 8.37 -41.37
CA ALA A 93 8.05 8.38 -40.48
C ALA A 93 8.20 7.06 -39.70
N ASN A 94 9.37 6.85 -39.09
CA ASN A 94 9.63 5.67 -38.28
C ASN A 94 8.96 5.79 -36.90
N ASN A 95 7.62 5.75 -36.91
CA ASN A 95 6.78 5.75 -35.73
C ASN A 95 6.44 4.32 -35.30
N ASN A 96 6.28 4.16 -34.00
CA ASN A 96 5.65 3.02 -33.39
C ASN A 96 4.14 3.23 -33.36
N PHE A 97 3.40 2.12 -33.39
CA PHE A 97 1.94 2.16 -33.42
C PHE A 97 1.36 1.36 -32.27
N LEU A 98 0.35 1.92 -31.62
CA LEU A 98 -0.43 1.25 -30.60
C LEU A 98 -1.92 1.32 -30.96
N LEU A 99 -2.56 0.17 -30.99
CA LEU A 99 -3.99 0.06 -31.19
C LEU A 99 -4.66 -0.38 -29.87
N ILE A 100 -5.55 0.44 -29.33
CA ILE A 100 -6.29 0.13 -28.11
C ILE A 100 -7.74 -0.18 -28.49
N ILE A 101 -8.21 -1.39 -28.16
CA ILE A 101 -9.57 -1.83 -28.48
C ILE A 101 -10.33 -2.31 -27.25
N SER A 102 -11.63 -2.03 -27.21
CA SER A 102 -12.53 -2.41 -26.11
C SER A 102 -13.05 -3.85 -26.18
N CYS A 103 -12.59 -4.67 -27.13
CA CYS A 103 -13.07 -6.03 -27.34
C CYS A 103 -11.90 -7.01 -27.57
N PRO A 104 -12.13 -8.33 -27.50
CA PRO A 104 -11.06 -9.30 -27.74
C PRO A 104 -10.69 -9.36 -29.22
N LEU A 105 -9.41 -9.59 -29.50
CA LEU A 105 -8.92 -9.94 -30.84
C LEU A 105 -8.60 -11.44 -30.91
N SER A 106 -8.94 -12.08 -32.02
CA SER A 106 -8.63 -13.49 -32.23
C SER A 106 -7.11 -13.72 -32.37
N LYS A 107 -6.66 -14.94 -32.05
CA LYS A 107 -5.25 -15.35 -32.26
C LYS A 107 -4.80 -15.09 -33.70
N THR A 108 -5.62 -15.43 -34.68
CA THR A 108 -5.36 -15.15 -36.10
C THR A 108 -5.17 -13.66 -36.37
N GLY A 109 -5.91 -12.78 -35.68
CA GLY A 109 -5.71 -11.34 -35.75
C GLY A 109 -4.35 -10.90 -35.21
N HIS A 110 -3.95 -11.42 -34.04
CA HIS A 110 -2.62 -11.15 -33.50
C HIS A 110 -1.49 -11.62 -34.42
N ASP A 111 -1.61 -12.81 -35.00
CA ASP A 111 -0.61 -13.36 -35.91
C ASP A 111 -0.50 -12.53 -37.20
N ARG A 112 -1.64 -12.10 -37.77
CA ARG A 112 -1.67 -11.19 -38.92
C ARG A 112 -1.05 -9.83 -38.65
N LEU A 113 -1.29 -9.24 -37.47
CA LEU A 113 -0.65 -7.97 -37.11
C LEU A 113 0.87 -8.11 -36.96
N LYS A 114 1.36 -9.25 -36.45
CA LYS A 114 2.81 -9.54 -36.39
C LYS A 114 3.43 -9.64 -37.78
N GLU A 115 2.75 -10.30 -38.73
CA GLU A 115 3.17 -10.37 -40.12
C GLU A 115 3.14 -8.99 -40.77
N LEU A 116 2.07 -8.22 -40.56
CA LEU A 116 1.92 -6.87 -41.08
C LEU A 116 3.04 -5.94 -40.60
N ARG A 117 3.40 -6.00 -39.30
CA ARG A 117 4.53 -5.25 -38.75
C ARG A 117 5.82 -5.50 -39.53
N LYS A 118 6.14 -6.77 -39.80
CA LYS A 118 7.34 -7.15 -40.58
C LYS A 118 7.27 -6.63 -42.01
N ASN A 119 6.12 -6.76 -42.66
CA ASN A 119 5.92 -6.34 -44.05
C ASN A 119 6.01 -4.83 -44.24
N LEU A 120 5.54 -4.05 -43.26
CA LEU A 120 5.57 -2.58 -43.30
C LEU A 120 6.85 -1.97 -42.72
N GLY A 121 7.78 -2.79 -42.22
CA GLY A 121 9.03 -2.32 -41.61
C GLY A 121 8.80 -1.46 -40.38
N ILE A 122 7.75 -1.74 -39.60
CA ILE A 122 7.43 -0.99 -38.38
C ILE A 122 8.29 -1.54 -37.23
N GLU A 123 9.01 -0.65 -36.55
CA GLU A 123 9.85 -1.01 -35.42
C GLU A 123 9.02 -1.65 -34.31
N GLU A 124 7.98 -0.98 -33.81
CA GLU A 124 7.08 -1.53 -32.80
C GLU A 124 5.60 -1.35 -33.14
N LEU A 125 4.84 -2.45 -33.05
CA LEU A 125 3.39 -2.48 -33.21
C LEU A 125 2.79 -3.23 -32.03
N GLN A 126 2.05 -2.51 -31.19
CA GLN A 126 1.37 -3.05 -30.02
C GLN A 126 -0.15 -3.02 -30.22
N ILE A 127 -0.83 -3.95 -29.55
CA ILE A 127 -2.29 -3.95 -29.45
C ILE A 127 -2.71 -4.26 -28.01
N TRP A 128 -3.57 -3.41 -27.45
CA TRP A 128 -4.22 -3.67 -26.17
C TRP A 128 -5.67 -4.01 -26.41
N THR A 129 -6.07 -5.18 -25.96
CA THR A 129 -7.47 -5.63 -26.00
C THR A 129 -8.17 -5.36 -24.69
N ASN A 130 -9.48 -5.66 -24.63
CA ASN A 130 -10.25 -5.59 -23.39
C ASN A 130 -9.57 -6.33 -22.22
N SER A 131 -8.95 -7.48 -22.45
CA SER A 131 -8.29 -8.24 -21.38
C SER A 131 -7.00 -7.56 -20.89
N ASN A 132 -6.27 -6.87 -21.77
CA ASN A 132 -5.11 -6.06 -21.35
C ASN A 132 -5.57 -4.87 -20.50
N LEU A 133 -6.58 -4.14 -20.99
CA LEU A 133 -7.15 -3.00 -20.29
C LEU A 133 -7.72 -3.40 -18.92
N GLU A 134 -8.44 -4.52 -18.87
CA GLU A 134 -9.03 -5.03 -17.64
C GLU A 134 -7.95 -5.42 -16.62
N ALA A 135 -6.94 -6.19 -17.04
CA ALA A 135 -5.83 -6.55 -16.16
C ALA A 135 -5.10 -5.33 -15.60
N GLU A 136 -4.84 -4.33 -16.46
CA GLU A 136 -4.16 -3.09 -16.08
C GLU A 136 -4.97 -2.27 -15.07
N LEU A 137 -6.28 -2.14 -15.29
CA LEU A 137 -7.19 -1.42 -14.39
C LEU A 137 -7.35 -2.09 -13.04
N TYR A 138 -7.53 -3.41 -13.02
CA TYR A 138 -7.67 -4.14 -11.76
C TYR A 138 -6.36 -4.18 -10.95
N HIS A 139 -5.20 -4.28 -11.60
CA HIS A 139 -3.92 -4.45 -10.93
C HIS A 139 -3.25 -3.12 -10.54
N ASN A 140 -3.12 -2.21 -11.51
CA ASN A 140 -2.28 -1.01 -11.38
C ASN A 140 -3.09 0.27 -11.17
N HIS A 141 -4.33 0.32 -11.65
CA HIS A 141 -5.13 1.55 -11.67
C HIS A 141 -6.58 1.40 -11.14
N PRO A 142 -6.74 0.94 -9.88
CA PRO A 142 -8.06 0.80 -9.25
C PRO A 142 -8.78 2.14 -9.06
N ASP A 143 -8.06 3.26 -9.05
CA ASP A 143 -8.62 4.61 -9.04
C ASP A 143 -9.32 4.96 -10.36
N LEU A 144 -8.70 4.62 -11.51
CA LEU A 144 -9.31 4.80 -12.82
C LEU A 144 -10.53 3.88 -12.98
N LEU A 145 -10.43 2.65 -12.47
CA LEU A 145 -11.56 1.73 -12.45
C LEU A 145 -12.77 2.34 -11.72
N ASN A 146 -12.54 3.02 -10.60
CA ASN A 146 -13.61 3.73 -9.87
C ASN A 146 -14.11 4.97 -10.63
N ILE A 147 -13.23 5.80 -11.19
CA ILE A 147 -13.61 7.04 -11.90
C ILE A 147 -14.45 6.76 -13.14
N TYR A 148 -14.10 5.72 -13.90
CA TYR A 148 -14.73 5.42 -15.20
C TYR A 148 -15.90 4.45 -15.08
N PHE A 149 -15.83 3.48 -14.16
CA PHE A 149 -16.83 2.40 -14.06
C PHE A 149 -17.56 2.36 -12.72
N GLY A 150 -17.20 3.21 -11.75
CA GLY A 150 -17.76 3.18 -10.40
C GLY A 150 -17.43 1.90 -9.63
N ILE A 151 -16.47 1.10 -10.11
CA ILE A 151 -16.08 -0.15 -9.47
C ILE A 151 -14.97 0.17 -8.46
N SER A 152 -15.34 0.18 -7.18
CA SER A 152 -14.38 0.25 -6.08
C SER A 152 -13.90 -1.16 -5.74
N ILE A 153 -12.69 -1.52 -6.15
CA ILE A 153 -12.00 -2.66 -5.55
C ILE A 153 -11.62 -2.23 -4.14
N GLY A 154 -12.02 -2.99 -3.11
CA GLY A 154 -11.54 -2.82 -1.75
C GLY A 154 -10.01 -2.90 -1.74
N THR A 155 -9.37 -1.75 -1.90
CA THR A 155 -7.96 -1.65 -2.24
C THR A 155 -7.14 -1.58 -0.96
N SER A 156 -5.83 -1.82 -1.09
CA SER A 156 -4.85 -1.53 -0.02
C SER A 156 -5.01 -0.11 0.55
N PHE A 157 -5.51 0.84 -0.24
CA PHE A 157 -5.87 2.18 0.21
C PHE A 157 -7.04 2.20 1.19
N ASN A 158 -8.17 1.54 0.88
CA ASN A 158 -9.31 1.44 1.81
C ASN A 158 -8.91 0.72 3.09
N LEU A 159 -8.12 -0.36 2.98
CA LEU A 159 -7.57 -1.06 4.15
C LEU A 159 -6.64 -0.16 4.98
N ARG A 160 -5.83 0.70 4.35
CA ARG A 160 -4.99 1.68 5.04
C ARG A 160 -5.83 2.76 5.71
N VAL A 161 -6.88 3.25 5.08
CA VAL A 161 -7.81 4.24 5.64
C VAL A 161 -8.54 3.66 6.84
N GLU A 162 -9.12 2.47 6.71
CA GLU A 162 -9.76 1.73 7.82
C GLU A 162 -8.79 1.50 8.98
N LEU A 163 -7.54 1.13 8.68
CA LEU A 163 -6.51 0.94 9.70
C LEU A 163 -6.15 2.26 10.40
N ILE A 164 -6.05 3.38 9.67
CA ILE A 164 -5.81 4.71 10.24
C ILE A 164 -6.97 5.14 11.15
N GLU A 165 -8.21 4.95 10.73
CA GLU A 165 -9.37 5.31 11.55
C GLU A 165 -9.43 4.42 12.81
N LYS A 166 -9.20 3.11 12.68
CA LYS A 166 -9.10 2.20 13.84
C LYS A 166 -8.01 2.66 14.82
N ARG A 167 -6.83 3.04 14.34
CA ARG A 167 -5.74 3.56 15.20
C ARG A 167 -6.16 4.85 15.92
N LYS A 168 -6.83 5.76 15.22
CA LYS A 168 -7.29 7.05 15.78
C LYS A 168 -8.33 6.83 16.87
N GLU A 169 -9.30 5.97 16.63
CA GLU A 169 -10.31 5.57 17.62
C GLU A 169 -9.64 4.96 18.86
N PHE A 170 -8.81 3.93 18.67
CA PHE A 170 -8.13 3.25 19.76
C PHE A 170 -7.24 4.19 20.59
N ARG A 171 -6.48 5.07 19.93
CA ARG A 171 -5.67 6.11 20.59
C ARG A 171 -6.53 7.03 21.46
N ASN A 172 -7.66 7.49 20.94
CA ASN A 172 -8.54 8.41 21.65
C ASN A 172 -9.18 7.73 22.86
N ASP A 173 -9.59 6.47 22.71
CA ASP A 173 -10.16 5.67 23.79
C ASP A 173 -9.12 5.41 24.89
N LEU A 174 -7.91 4.99 24.54
CA LEU A 174 -6.82 4.82 25.50
C LEU A 174 -6.45 6.14 26.19
N LYS A 175 -6.42 7.27 25.48
CA LYS A 175 -6.18 8.58 26.11
C LYS A 175 -7.26 8.88 27.14
N LYS A 176 -8.52 8.63 26.81
CA LYS A 176 -9.66 8.86 27.72
C LYS A 176 -9.61 7.94 28.94
N ALA A 177 -9.27 6.67 28.74
CA ALA A 177 -9.28 5.67 29.80
C ALA A 177 -8.04 5.77 30.70
N LEU A 178 -6.86 5.92 30.11
CA LEU A 178 -5.61 5.83 30.84
C LEU A 178 -5.05 7.18 31.31
N LEU A 179 -5.44 8.35 30.78
CA LEU A 179 -4.87 9.63 31.21
C LEU A 179 -5.74 10.35 32.25
N LYS A 180 -5.11 10.78 33.35
CA LYS A 180 -5.72 11.65 34.36
C LYS A 180 -6.11 13.00 33.77
N LYS A 181 -7.09 13.66 34.40
CA LYS A 181 -7.46 15.05 34.10
C LYS A 181 -6.22 15.94 34.11
N PHE A 182 -6.16 16.87 33.15
CA PHE A 182 -5.04 17.79 33.03
C PHE A 182 -4.95 18.69 34.27
N ASP A 183 -3.77 18.69 34.85
CA ASP A 183 -3.37 19.49 36.00
C ASP A 183 -2.14 20.31 35.60
N PRO A 184 -2.25 21.65 35.50
CA PRO A 184 -1.15 22.51 35.05
C PRO A 184 0.01 22.59 36.06
N SER A 185 -0.18 22.13 37.31
CA SER A 185 0.88 22.13 38.33
C SER A 185 1.87 20.96 38.17
N LYS A 186 1.59 20.00 37.29
CA LYS A 186 2.39 18.78 37.09
C LYS A 186 3.11 18.80 35.74
N PRO A 187 4.32 18.21 35.65
CA PRO A 187 5.04 18.11 34.39
C PRO A 187 4.18 17.45 33.30
N LEU A 188 4.32 17.94 32.06
CA LEU A 188 3.47 17.58 30.93
C LEU A 188 3.64 16.12 30.47
N ILE A 189 4.74 15.44 30.79
CA ILE A 189 5.13 14.16 30.19
C ILE A 189 5.55 13.18 31.29
N GLY A 190 5.00 11.96 31.30
CA GLY A 190 5.42 10.86 32.20
C GLY A 190 4.29 9.95 32.71
N SER A 191 4.65 8.79 33.25
CA SER A 191 3.72 7.77 33.75
C SER A 191 2.83 8.25 34.91
N HIS A 192 3.23 9.31 35.63
CA HIS A 192 2.43 9.91 36.71
C HIS A 192 1.12 10.54 36.23
N ARG A 193 1.01 10.87 34.94
CA ARG A 193 -0.22 11.34 34.29
C ARG A 193 -1.21 10.23 34.01
N PHE A 194 -0.81 8.96 34.05
CA PHE A 194 -1.72 7.85 33.80
C PHE A 194 -2.54 7.52 35.05
N HIS A 195 -3.80 7.13 34.90
CA HIS A 195 -4.65 6.62 35.97
C HIS A 195 -3.96 5.45 36.67
N ASP A 196 -3.44 4.53 35.85
CA ASP A 196 -2.73 3.34 36.29
C ASP A 196 -1.22 3.47 36.12
N LYS A 197 -0.48 3.13 37.17
CA LYS A 197 0.99 3.14 37.15
C LYS A 197 1.56 1.87 36.51
N LYS A 198 0.79 0.79 36.46
CA LYS A 198 1.19 -0.50 35.90
C LYS A 198 0.00 -1.11 35.15
N LEU A 199 0.31 -1.74 34.04
CA LEU A 199 -0.61 -2.49 33.20
C LEU A 199 -0.06 -3.90 33.03
N ILE A 200 -0.91 -4.88 32.80
CA ILE A 200 -0.51 -6.24 32.44
C ILE A 200 -0.62 -6.38 30.93
N VAL A 201 0.42 -6.85 30.28
CA VAL A 201 0.36 -7.31 28.89
C VAL A 201 0.25 -8.82 28.91
N ARG A 202 -0.77 -9.36 28.26
CA ARG A 202 -1.09 -10.78 28.24
C ARG A 202 -1.22 -11.29 26.81
N SER A 203 -0.64 -12.44 26.52
CA SER A 203 -0.80 -13.14 25.25
C SER A 203 -2.22 -13.70 25.12
N VAL A 204 -2.83 -13.58 23.94
CA VAL A 204 -4.11 -14.23 23.61
C VAL A 204 -3.95 -15.66 23.09
N MET A 205 -2.71 -16.07 22.82
CA MET A 205 -2.41 -17.37 22.23
C MET A 205 -2.25 -18.47 23.29
N ASP A 206 -2.25 -18.09 24.57
CA ASP A 206 -1.82 -18.92 25.69
C ASP A 206 -3.03 -19.20 26.62
N ASP A 207 -3.08 -20.41 27.19
CA ASP A 207 -4.19 -20.86 28.06
C ASP A 207 -4.23 -20.08 29.40
N ASP A 208 -5.43 -19.96 29.97
CA ASP A 208 -5.73 -19.04 31.07
C ASP A 208 -5.08 -19.41 32.41
N HIS A 209 -4.46 -20.59 32.49
CA HIS A 209 -4.17 -21.26 33.75
C HIS A 209 -2.67 -21.42 34.07
N GLU A 210 -1.75 -21.11 33.16
CA GLU A 210 -0.32 -21.35 33.37
C GLU A 210 0.57 -20.19 32.91
N THR A 211 1.58 -19.87 33.73
CA THR A 211 2.64 -18.91 33.38
C THR A 211 3.79 -19.68 32.76
N TYR A 212 3.90 -19.71 31.43
CA TYR A 212 5.06 -20.27 30.74
C TYR A 212 5.84 -19.17 30.04
N GLN A 213 7.14 -19.42 29.90
CA GLN A 213 8.05 -18.59 29.13
C GLN A 213 8.19 -19.21 27.74
N ASP A 214 7.97 -18.41 26.69
CA ASP A 214 8.16 -18.87 25.31
C ASP A 214 9.65 -19.05 24.98
N ASN A 215 9.93 -19.59 23.80
CA ASN A 215 11.31 -19.82 23.32
C ASN A 215 12.15 -18.54 23.19
N PHE A 216 11.53 -17.36 23.28
CA PHE A 216 12.16 -16.05 23.17
C PHE A 216 12.29 -15.34 24.53
N GLY A 217 11.86 -15.98 25.61
CA GLY A 217 11.97 -15.45 26.96
C GLY A 217 10.76 -14.63 27.43
N TRP A 218 9.67 -14.56 26.67
CA TRP A 218 8.46 -13.84 27.08
C TRP A 218 7.51 -14.71 27.87
N TYR A 219 7.02 -14.17 28.99
CA TYR A 219 5.96 -14.81 29.74
C TYR A 219 4.59 -14.60 29.09
N SER A 220 3.70 -15.58 29.25
CA SER A 220 2.29 -15.51 28.81
C SER A 220 1.55 -14.27 29.32
N TYR A 221 1.98 -13.69 30.45
CA TYR A 221 1.69 -12.32 30.84
C TYR A 221 2.83 -11.68 31.63
N PHE A 222 2.97 -10.37 31.55
CA PHE A 222 3.94 -9.60 32.34
C PHE A 222 3.47 -8.16 32.60
N GLY A 223 4.02 -7.53 33.64
CA GLY A 223 3.70 -6.16 34.02
C GLY A 223 4.53 -5.14 33.25
N VAL A 224 3.92 -4.03 32.86
CA VAL A 224 4.56 -2.90 32.18
C VAL A 224 4.10 -1.58 32.78
N GLN A 225 4.85 -0.51 32.59
CA GLN A 225 4.43 0.84 32.99
C GLN A 225 4.16 1.71 31.75
N PRO A 226 2.97 2.29 31.59
CA PRO A 226 2.69 3.14 30.45
C PRO A 226 3.53 4.42 30.51
N HIS A 227 4.10 4.80 29.36
CA HIS A 227 4.96 5.98 29.25
C HIS A 227 4.38 7.05 28.32
N TYR A 228 3.99 6.66 27.10
CA TYR A 228 3.52 7.58 26.07
C TYR A 228 2.49 6.93 25.16
N ILE A 229 1.42 7.66 24.82
CA ILE A 229 0.41 7.23 23.84
C ILE A 229 0.65 7.99 22.54
N GLY A 230 1.16 7.30 21.52
CA GLY A 230 1.43 7.85 20.20
C GLY A 230 0.31 7.59 19.20
N ASP A 231 0.58 7.83 17.91
CA ASP A 231 -0.41 7.62 16.85
C ASP A 231 -0.46 6.18 16.33
N PHE A 232 0.58 5.40 16.60
CA PHE A 232 0.75 4.04 16.11
C PHE A 232 0.69 2.97 17.22
N GLY A 233 0.68 3.39 18.48
CA GLY A 233 0.75 2.49 19.61
C GLY A 233 0.97 3.21 20.93
N ILE A 234 1.14 2.42 21.99
CA ILE A 234 1.52 2.88 23.32
C ILE A 234 2.94 2.42 23.62
N THR A 235 3.79 3.33 24.07
CA THR A 235 5.13 3.01 24.57
C THR A 235 5.04 2.71 26.06
N VAL A 236 5.64 1.60 26.46
CA VAL A 236 5.66 1.11 27.84
C VAL A 236 7.08 0.85 28.30
N ASN A 237 7.34 1.07 29.59
CA ASN A 237 8.58 0.69 30.24
C ASN A 237 8.44 -0.76 30.72
N LEU A 238 9.43 -1.58 30.37
CA LEU A 238 9.48 -3.01 30.67
C LEU A 238 10.23 -3.26 31.96
N GLU A 239 11.49 -2.82 32.01
CA GLU A 239 12.42 -3.09 33.10
C GLU A 239 13.40 -1.93 33.28
N PHE A 240 13.90 -1.79 34.51
CA PHE A 240 15.07 -0.98 34.82
C PHE A 240 16.30 -1.88 34.80
N ASP A 241 17.33 -1.45 34.09
CA ASP A 241 18.63 -2.11 34.03
C ASP A 241 19.73 -1.09 34.35
N TYR A 242 20.97 -1.54 34.43
CA TYR A 242 22.12 -0.67 34.69
C TYR A 242 23.25 -0.95 33.71
N GLY A 243 23.95 0.11 33.31
CA GLY A 243 25.11 -0.03 32.43
C GLY A 243 25.79 1.30 32.15
N TYR A 244 26.61 1.31 31.10
CA TYR A 244 27.40 2.46 30.67
C TYR A 244 27.35 2.61 29.14
N LEU A 245 27.69 3.80 28.65
CA LEU A 245 27.87 4.07 27.23
C LEU A 245 29.30 3.71 26.83
N ASP A 246 29.46 2.87 25.81
CA ASP A 246 30.78 2.63 25.21
C ASP A 246 31.27 3.86 24.41
N GLU A 247 32.52 3.80 23.94
CA GLU A 247 33.15 4.86 23.15
C GLU A 247 32.38 5.21 21.85
N ASN A 248 31.48 4.33 21.39
CA ASN A 248 30.64 4.51 20.21
C ASN A 248 29.21 4.97 20.54
N GLN A 249 28.95 5.42 21.77
CA GLN A 249 27.60 5.78 22.25
C GLN A 249 26.62 4.60 22.20
N LYS A 250 27.10 3.36 22.17
CA LYS A 250 26.27 2.16 22.27
C LYS A 250 26.24 1.68 23.71
N PHE A 251 25.05 1.25 24.13
CA PHE A 251 24.85 0.84 25.51
C PHE A 251 25.32 -0.59 25.75
N VAL A 252 26.10 -0.78 26.81
CA VAL A 252 26.58 -2.09 27.26
C VAL A 252 26.00 -2.38 28.64
N LYS A 253 25.25 -3.49 28.74
CA LYS A 253 24.71 -4.00 30.01
C LYS A 253 25.87 -4.42 30.92
N SER A 254 25.90 -3.91 32.15
CA SER A 254 26.98 -4.23 33.10
C SER A 254 26.44 -4.95 34.32
N SER A 255 26.82 -6.22 34.48
CA SER A 255 26.61 -6.99 35.71
C SER A 255 27.77 -6.86 36.70
N ALA A 256 28.93 -6.31 36.27
CA ALA A 256 30.14 -6.22 37.08
C ALA A 256 31.07 -5.11 36.55
N VAL A 257 30.84 -3.85 36.94
CA VAL A 257 31.87 -2.81 36.84
C VAL A 257 31.79 -1.95 38.11
N GLU A 258 32.78 -2.13 39.00
CA GLU A 258 33.14 -1.11 39.99
C GLU A 258 33.97 -0.05 39.26
N GLY A 259 33.43 1.17 39.10
CA GLY A 259 34.28 2.33 38.76
C GLY A 259 33.86 3.24 37.61
N GLU A 260 32.89 2.90 36.77
CA GLU A 260 32.36 3.83 35.75
C GLU A 260 30.95 4.32 36.10
N GLU A 261 30.59 5.53 35.63
CA GLU A 261 29.31 6.21 35.90
C GLU A 261 28.11 5.32 35.54
N LYS A 262 27.69 4.49 36.48
CA LYS A 262 26.52 3.64 36.37
C LYS A 262 25.30 4.51 36.10
N ARG A 263 24.73 4.40 34.91
CA ARG A 263 23.49 5.11 34.55
C ARG A 263 22.31 4.14 34.56
N THR A 264 21.15 4.67 34.94
CA THR A 264 19.90 3.89 34.95
C THR A 264 19.36 3.74 33.53
N ILE A 265 19.36 2.48 33.11
CA ILE A 265 18.80 1.85 31.92
C ILE A 265 17.28 1.74 31.90
N LEU A 266 16.50 2.48 31.11
CA LEU A 266 15.10 2.11 30.89
C LEU A 266 14.91 1.32 29.59
N LYS A 267 14.47 0.06 29.71
CA LYS A 267 14.05 -0.76 28.57
C LYS A 267 12.61 -0.40 28.21
N ARG A 268 12.39 0.12 27.00
CA ARG A 268 11.06 0.52 26.50
C ARG A 268 10.61 -0.37 25.37
N GLY A 269 9.36 -0.79 25.39
CA GLY A 269 8.69 -1.48 24.30
C GLY A 269 7.65 -0.59 23.64
N HIS A 270 7.62 -0.52 22.31
CA HIS A 270 6.51 0.06 21.58
C HIS A 270 5.48 -1.02 21.26
N LEU A 271 4.29 -0.87 21.83
CA LEU A 271 3.16 -1.79 21.67
C LEU A 271 2.20 -1.21 20.63
N PRO A 272 2.24 -1.69 19.38
CA PRO A 272 1.40 -1.15 18.32
C PRO A 272 -0.07 -1.51 18.55
N TYR A 273 -0.99 -0.64 18.13
CA TYR A 273 -2.42 -0.87 18.32
C TYR A 273 -2.93 -2.14 17.62
N GLU A 274 -2.29 -2.54 16.51
CA GLU A 274 -2.65 -3.78 15.80
C GLU A 274 -2.38 -5.04 16.63
N ASN A 275 -1.43 -4.98 17.57
CA ASN A 275 -1.10 -6.11 18.41
C ASN A 275 -1.96 -6.15 19.67
N ILE A 276 -2.71 -5.10 20.01
CA ILE A 276 -3.66 -5.10 21.12
C ILE A 276 -5.04 -5.46 20.58
N LEU A 277 -5.55 -6.65 20.92
CA LEU A 277 -6.86 -7.10 20.46
C LEU A 277 -8.00 -6.52 21.28
N THR A 278 -7.82 -6.47 22.59
CA THR A 278 -8.77 -5.87 23.52
C THR A 278 -8.05 -5.50 24.82
N TYR A 279 -8.73 -4.73 25.68
CA TYR A 279 -8.22 -4.36 26.99
C TYR A 279 -9.35 -4.39 28.03
N ASP A 280 -8.98 -4.68 29.27
CA ASP A 280 -9.87 -4.62 30.43
C ASP A 280 -9.19 -3.84 31.54
N LEU A 281 -9.69 -2.62 31.79
CA LEU A 281 -9.13 -1.73 32.80
C LEU A 281 -9.86 -1.79 34.14
N GLU A 282 -11.03 -2.43 34.18
CA GLU A 282 -11.92 -2.47 35.35
C GLU A 282 -12.12 -3.91 35.86
N ASN A 283 -11.18 -4.81 35.54
CA ASN A 283 -11.30 -6.21 35.96
C ASN A 283 -11.39 -6.36 37.49
N GLY A 284 -11.99 -7.47 37.93
CA GLY A 284 -12.25 -7.75 39.35
C GLY A 284 -11.01 -7.78 40.24
N GLU A 285 -9.81 -7.87 39.66
CA GLU A 285 -8.53 -7.83 40.38
C GLU A 285 -7.92 -6.41 40.47
N CYS A 286 -8.56 -5.40 39.89
CA CYS A 286 -8.05 -4.02 39.78
C CYS A 286 -6.67 -3.93 39.11
N ARG A 287 -6.41 -4.79 38.12
CA ARG A 287 -5.13 -4.87 37.40
C ARG A 287 -5.37 -4.63 35.91
N PRO A 288 -5.25 -3.39 35.43
CA PRO A 288 -5.62 -3.09 34.06
C PRO A 288 -4.77 -3.90 33.07
N MET A 289 -5.42 -4.52 32.09
CA MET A 289 -4.84 -5.59 31.29
C MET A 289 -5.07 -5.39 29.79
N PHE A 290 -4.02 -5.64 29.01
CA PHE A 290 -4.03 -5.63 27.55
C PHE A 290 -3.86 -7.05 27.03
N TYR A 291 -4.79 -7.47 26.19
CA TYR A 291 -4.76 -8.77 25.53
C TYR A 291 -4.13 -8.60 24.15
N CYS A 292 -2.93 -9.13 23.98
CA CYS A 292 -2.05 -8.86 22.86
C CYS A 292 -1.68 -10.13 22.07
N ILE A 293 -1.40 -9.96 20.79
CA ILE A 293 -0.77 -10.99 19.95
C ILE A 293 0.74 -10.89 20.07
N TYR A 294 1.41 -12.00 20.34
CA TYR A 294 2.86 -12.09 20.36
C TYR A 294 3.38 -12.55 18.99
N LYS A 295 4.43 -11.90 18.48
CA LYS A 295 4.99 -12.11 17.14
C LYS A 295 6.51 -12.32 17.23
N GLY A 296 6.91 -13.56 17.47
CA GLY A 296 8.32 -13.96 17.45
C GLY A 296 9.16 -13.32 18.55
N GLU A 297 10.42 -13.01 18.23
CA GLU A 297 11.46 -12.58 19.20
C GLU A 297 11.11 -11.33 20.01
N LYS A 298 10.30 -10.42 19.46
CA LYS A 298 9.91 -9.17 20.12
C LYS A 298 8.65 -9.29 20.96
N GLY A 299 8.05 -10.48 21.05
CA GLY A 299 6.79 -10.69 21.76
C GLY A 299 5.69 -9.79 21.17
N PRO A 300 4.96 -9.01 21.96
CA PRO A 300 3.90 -8.15 21.45
C PRO A 300 4.39 -6.81 20.86
N PHE A 301 5.69 -6.51 20.94
CA PHE A 301 6.25 -5.23 20.53
C PHE A 301 6.75 -5.25 19.07
N ASP A 302 6.67 -4.13 18.37
CA ASP A 302 7.34 -3.97 17.07
C ASP A 302 8.78 -3.44 17.22
N LYS A 303 9.05 -2.73 18.32
CA LYS A 303 10.33 -2.10 18.65
C LYS A 303 10.59 -2.17 20.15
N ILE A 304 11.84 -2.45 20.51
CA ILE A 304 12.35 -2.38 21.88
C ILE A 304 13.60 -1.51 21.87
N GLU A 305 13.64 -0.51 22.75
CA GLU A 305 14.71 0.48 22.83
C GLU A 305 15.22 0.60 24.27
N TRP A 306 16.42 1.15 24.38
CA TRP A 306 17.09 1.41 25.65
C TRP A 306 17.36 2.91 25.75
N GLU A 307 16.81 3.55 26.77
CA GLU A 307 16.94 5.00 26.99
C GLU A 307 17.42 5.29 28.41
N LEU A 308 18.25 6.32 28.56
CA LEU A 308 18.64 6.84 29.86
C LEU A 308 17.41 7.41 30.59
N GLU A 309 17.26 7.07 31.87
CA GLU A 309 16.28 7.71 32.76
C GLU A 309 16.63 9.17 33.07
#